data_AF-A0A973JAG2-F1
#
_entry.id   AF-A0A973JAG2-F1
#
_cell.length_a   1.000
_cell.length_b   1.000
_cell.length_c   1.000
_cell.angle_alpha   90.00
_cell.angle_beta   90.00
_cell.angle_gamma   90.00
#
_symmetry.space_group_name_H-M   'P 1'
#
loop_
_entity.id
_entity.type
_entity.pdbx_description
1 polymer ?
#
loop_
_entity_poly.entity_id
_entity_poly.type
_entity_poly.pdbx_seq_one_letter_code
_entity_poly.pdbx_strand_id
1 'polypeptide(L)'
;MSESDHSTSTPPRATYRLQFNAGFTFADARKIVAYLANLGVSDAYASPILTPRAGSRHGYDITDHGALNPELGGEEGFAHFSAALSSAGMDLILDVVPNHMGIG
;
A
#
# COMPACT_ATOMS: atom_id res chain seq x y z
N MET A 1 4.77 -32.54 -10.99
CA MET A 1 4.16 -31.26 -10.55
C MET A 1 5.03 -30.75 -9.44
N SER A 2 5.82 -29.70 -9.70
CA SER A 2 6.66 -29.11 -8.66
C SER A 2 5.74 -28.33 -7.74
N GLU A 3 5.75 -28.67 -6.45
CA GLU A 3 5.20 -27.82 -5.41
C GLU A 3 5.98 -26.51 -5.44
N SER A 4 5.27 -25.41 -5.68
CA SER A 4 5.79 -24.06 -5.50
C SER A 4 6.04 -23.86 -4.01
N ASP A 5 7.32 -23.67 -3.67
CA ASP A 5 7.79 -23.26 -2.34
C ASP A 5 6.99 -22.04 -1.87
N HIS A 6 6.05 -22.23 -0.95
CA HIS A 6 5.41 -21.12 -0.26
C HIS A 6 6.46 -20.55 0.68
N SER A 7 7.17 -19.51 0.22
CA SER A 7 8.01 -18.67 1.08
C SER A 7 7.24 -18.39 2.36
N THR A 8 7.73 -18.91 3.48
CA THR A 8 7.08 -18.70 4.77
C THR A 8 7.18 -17.21 5.08
N SER A 9 6.07 -16.50 4.90
CA SER A 9 5.95 -15.09 5.31
C SER A 9 6.40 -14.98 6.75
N THR A 10 7.51 -14.28 6.96
CA THR A 10 7.99 -13.98 8.31
C THR A 10 6.99 -13.02 8.93
N PRO A 11 6.50 -13.28 10.16
CA PRO A 11 5.58 -12.36 10.82
C PRO A 11 6.18 -10.94 10.91
N PRO A 12 5.36 -9.89 10.69
CA PRO A 12 5.85 -8.52 10.75
C PRO A 12 6.41 -8.21 12.13
N ARG A 13 7.62 -7.64 12.20
CA ARG A 13 8.29 -7.28 13.46
C ARG A 13 7.82 -5.92 13.98
N ALA A 14 7.64 -4.95 13.09
CA ALA A 14 7.18 -3.61 13.38
C ALA A 14 6.48 -3.02 12.14
N THR A 15 5.20 -2.66 12.29
CA THR A 15 4.40 -2.07 11.22
C THR A 15 4.33 -0.54 11.35
N TYR A 16 4.29 0.17 10.22
CA TYR A 16 4.06 1.62 10.19
C TYR A 16 2.87 1.95 9.29
N ARG A 17 1.82 2.56 9.85
CA ARG A 17 0.59 2.90 9.12
C ARG A 17 0.79 4.12 8.22
N LEU A 18 0.52 3.95 6.93
CA LEU A 18 0.53 5.01 5.91
C LEU A 18 -0.90 5.34 5.49
N GLN A 19 -1.28 6.61 5.63
CA GLN A 19 -2.59 7.13 5.25
C GLN A 19 -2.52 7.79 3.87
N PHE A 20 -2.79 7.01 2.82
CA PHE A 20 -2.76 7.50 1.44
C PHE A 20 -3.96 8.37 1.10
N ASN A 21 -3.70 9.47 0.39
CA ASN A 21 -4.68 10.39 -0.21
C ASN A 21 -3.93 11.34 -1.17
N ALA A 22 -4.63 12.25 -1.85
CA ALA A 22 -4.01 13.21 -2.76
C ALA A 22 -2.90 14.10 -2.13
N GLY A 23 -2.87 14.26 -0.80
CA GLY A 23 -1.81 14.98 -0.08
C GLY A 23 -0.65 14.11 0.40
N PHE A 24 -0.75 12.79 0.27
CA PHE A 24 0.32 11.84 0.59
C PHE A 24 0.17 10.60 -0.30
N THR A 25 0.87 10.62 -1.43
CA THR A 25 0.77 9.62 -2.52
C THR A 25 1.81 8.49 -2.39
N PHE A 26 1.81 7.52 -3.30
CA PHE A 26 2.89 6.54 -3.38
C PHE A 26 4.26 7.19 -3.60
N ALA A 27 4.32 8.27 -4.37
CA ALA A 27 5.55 9.02 -4.59
C ALA A 27 6.05 9.70 -3.31
N ASP A 28 5.16 10.14 -2.42
CA ASP A 28 5.53 10.73 -1.14
C ASP A 28 5.95 9.68 -0.13
N ALA A 29 5.25 8.54 -0.07
CA ALA A 29 5.64 7.41 0.76
C ALA A 29 7.04 6.89 0.39
N ARG A 30 7.38 6.84 -0.90
CA ARG A 30 8.74 6.48 -1.37
C ARG A 30 9.83 7.35 -0.75
N LYS A 31 9.58 8.65 -0.58
CA LYS A 31 10.58 9.60 -0.03
C LYS A 31 10.95 9.30 1.43
N ILE A 32 10.07 8.62 2.17
CA ILE A 32 10.29 8.30 3.58
C ILE A 32 10.74 6.85 3.83
N VAL A 33 10.81 6.00 2.81
CA VAL A 33 11.18 4.57 2.98
C VAL A 33 12.52 4.41 3.68
N ALA A 34 13.55 5.16 3.26
CA ALA A 34 14.87 5.10 3.90
C ALA A 34 14.82 5.52 5.38
N TYR A 35 13.99 6.50 5.73
CA TYR A 35 13.77 6.91 7.11
C TYR A 35 13.10 5.80 7.92
N LEU A 36 12.05 5.16 7.38
CA LEU A 36 11.33 4.08 8.05
C LEU A 36 12.22 2.84 8.26
N ALA A 37 13.05 2.49 7.27
CA ALA A 37 14.02 1.41 7.38
C ALA A 37 15.04 1.71 8.49
N ASN A 38 15.59 2.93 8.54
CA ASN A 38 16.53 3.33 9.59
C ASN A 38 15.89 3.41 10.98
N LEU A 39 14.58 3.70 11.06
CA LEU A 39 13.82 3.63 12.30
C LEU A 39 13.62 2.19 12.79
N GLY A 40 13.78 1.19 11.93
CA GLY A 40 13.62 -0.24 12.24
C GLY A 40 12.25 -0.81 11.89
N VAL A 41 11.43 -0.10 11.11
CA VAL A 41 10.15 -0.60 10.58
C VAL A 41 10.43 -1.76 9.63
N SER A 42 9.74 -2.89 9.79
CA SER A 42 9.84 -4.03 8.88
C SER A 42 8.76 -4.03 7.80
N ASP A 43 7.59 -3.45 8.09
CA ASP A 43 6.44 -3.55 7.20
C ASP A 43 5.72 -2.20 7.09
N ALA A 44 5.47 -1.76 5.87
CA ALA A 44 4.53 -0.67 5.63
C ALA A 44 3.10 -1.21 5.72
N TYR A 45 2.27 -0.62 6.56
CA TYR A 45 0.84 -0.91 6.60
C TYR A 45 0.07 0.17 5.83
N ALA A 46 -0.34 -0.13 4.61
CA ALA A 46 -1.02 0.83 3.73
C ALA A 46 -2.53 0.87 4.00
N SER A 47 -3.12 2.07 4.03
CA SER A 47 -4.57 2.26 3.88
C SER A 47 -5.08 1.74 2.53
N PRO A 48 -6.41 1.60 2.32
CA PRO A 48 -6.95 1.09 1.06
C PRO A 48 -6.43 1.87 -0.16
N ILE A 49 -6.04 1.12 -1.19
CA ILE A 49 -5.41 1.66 -2.41
C ILE A 49 -6.24 1.49 -3.68
N LEU A 50 -7.36 0.77 -3.60
CA LEU A 50 -8.30 0.65 -4.71
C LEU A 50 -9.08 1.95 -4.90
N THR A 51 -9.60 2.18 -6.11
CA THR A 51 -10.20 3.45 -6.52
C THR A 51 -11.43 3.79 -5.68
N PRO A 52 -11.36 4.86 -4.83
CA PRO A 52 -12.49 5.35 -4.07
C PRO A 52 -13.22 6.46 -4.82
N ARG A 53 -14.25 7.02 -4.18
CA ARG A 53 -14.82 8.30 -4.62
C ARG A 53 -13.72 9.36 -4.77
N ALA A 54 -13.83 10.17 -5.83
CA ALA A 54 -12.90 11.28 -6.10
C ALA A 54 -12.75 12.21 -4.88
N GLY A 55 -11.50 12.55 -4.55
CA GLY A 55 -11.17 13.38 -3.39
C GLY A 55 -11.29 12.69 -2.02
N SER A 56 -11.51 11.36 -1.98
CA SER A 56 -11.51 10.61 -0.72
C SER A 56 -10.18 10.77 0.02
N ARG A 57 -10.27 11.01 1.33
CA ARG A 57 -9.11 11.16 2.21
C ARG A 57 -8.69 9.85 2.89
N HIS A 58 -9.46 8.78 2.72
CA HIS A 58 -9.30 7.55 3.49
C HIS A 58 -9.36 6.25 2.68
N GLY A 59 -9.98 6.24 1.49
CA GLY A 59 -10.02 5.07 0.60
C GLY A 59 -11.06 4.00 0.94
N TYR A 60 -11.77 4.06 2.08
CA TYR A 60 -12.81 3.07 2.45
C TYR A 60 -14.09 3.11 1.60
N ASP A 61 -14.34 4.18 0.87
CA ASP A 61 -15.49 4.39 -0.02
C ASP A 61 -15.16 3.97 -1.46
N ILE A 62 -14.70 2.71 -1.64
CA ILE A 62 -14.27 2.13 -2.91
C ILE A 62 -15.42 2.16 -3.93
N THR A 63 -15.19 2.71 -5.13
CA THR A 63 -16.15 2.70 -6.25
C THR A 63 -15.74 1.76 -7.37
N ASP A 64 -14.47 1.35 -7.43
CA ASP A 64 -13.96 0.37 -8.40
C ASP A 64 -12.87 -0.52 -7.78
N HIS A 65 -13.16 -1.83 -7.69
CA HIS A 65 -12.22 -2.83 -7.18
C HIS A 65 -11.21 -3.31 -8.24
N GLY A 66 -11.40 -2.99 -9.52
CA GLY A 66 -10.56 -3.42 -10.64
C GLY A 66 -9.37 -2.51 -10.93
N ALA A 67 -9.24 -1.38 -10.22
CA ALA A 67 -8.21 -0.38 -10.47
C ALA A 67 -7.63 0.20 -9.18
N LEU A 68 -6.31 0.38 -9.15
CA LEU A 68 -5.65 1.21 -8.13
C LEU A 68 -6.02 2.68 -8.31
N ASN A 69 -6.15 3.39 -7.20
CA ASN A 69 -6.54 4.80 -7.17
C ASN A 69 -5.55 5.66 -7.99
N PRO A 70 -6.00 6.31 -9.08
CA PRO A 70 -5.13 7.15 -9.90
C PRO A 70 -4.62 8.38 -9.15
N GLU A 71 -5.36 8.90 -8.15
CA GLU A 71 -4.92 10.03 -7.31
C GLU A 71 -3.69 9.68 -6.46
N LEU A 72 -3.40 8.39 -6.23
CA LEU A 72 -2.20 7.93 -5.52
C LEU A 72 -1.00 7.69 -6.46
N GLY A 73 -1.23 7.74 -7.78
CA GLY A 73 -0.25 7.42 -8.82
C GLY A 73 -0.51 6.11 -9.59
N GLY A 74 -1.63 5.42 -9.32
CA GLY A 74 -2.04 4.22 -10.04
C GLY A 74 -1.05 3.05 -9.95
N GLU A 75 -1.14 2.12 -10.90
CA GLU A 75 -0.31 0.91 -10.99
C GLU A 75 1.20 1.21 -11.03
N GLU A 76 1.61 2.19 -11.84
CA GLU A 76 3.02 2.55 -11.94
C GLU A 76 3.56 3.14 -10.63
N GLY A 77 2.77 4.02 -9.98
CA GLY A 77 3.13 4.58 -8.68
C GLY A 77 3.27 3.50 -7.61
N PHE A 78 2.34 2.54 -7.60
CA PHE A 78 2.37 1.41 -6.68
C PHE A 78 3.58 0.50 -6.93
N ALA A 79 3.86 0.15 -8.19
CA ALA A 79 5.01 -0.67 -8.55
C ALA A 79 6.33 -0.04 -8.09
N HIS A 80 6.50 1.27 -8.29
CA HIS A 80 7.67 1.99 -7.81
C HIS A 80 7.77 2.07 -6.28
N PHE A 81 6.63 2.17 -5.57
CA PHE A 81 6.60 2.18 -4.12
C PHE A 81 6.95 0.79 -3.54
N SER A 82 6.34 -0.26 -4.08
CA SER A 82 6.62 -1.65 -3.70
C SER A 82 8.10 -2.00 -3.95
N ALA A 83 8.66 -1.60 -5.09
CA ALA A 83 10.08 -1.79 -5.39
C ALA A 83 11.00 -1.06 -4.39
N ALA A 84 10.62 0.14 -3.94
CA ALA A 84 11.37 0.89 -2.95
C ALA A 84 11.35 0.20 -1.57
N LEU A 85 10.19 -0.31 -1.12
CA LEU A 85 10.07 -1.10 0.11
C LEU A 85 10.94 -2.35 0.03
N SER A 86 10.81 -3.14 -1.04
CA SER A 86 11.58 -4.37 -1.24
C SER A 86 13.09 -4.10 -1.24
N SER A 87 13.54 -3.03 -1.91
CA SER A 87 14.95 -2.61 -1.91
C SER A 87 15.47 -2.22 -0.52
N ALA A 88 14.58 -1.78 0.38
CA ALA A 88 14.90 -1.48 1.77
C ALA A 88 14.73 -2.68 2.72
N GLY A 89 14.41 -3.87 2.20
CA GLY A 89 14.11 -5.05 3.00
C GLY A 89 12.84 -4.92 3.83
N MET A 90 11.88 -4.12 3.36
CA MET A 90 10.58 -3.91 4.00
C MET A 90 9.48 -4.60 3.21
N ASP A 91 8.53 -5.21 3.93
CA ASP A 91 7.34 -5.84 3.37
C ASP A 91 6.13 -4.88 3.40
N LEU A 92 5.02 -5.31 2.79
CA LEU A 92 3.80 -4.51 2.63
C LEU A 92 2.58 -5.27 3.15
N ILE A 93 1.84 -4.63 4.04
CA ILE A 93 0.51 -5.06 4.50
C ILE A 93 -0.53 -4.13 3.88
N LEU A 94 -1.50 -4.70 3.16
CA LEU A 94 -2.57 -3.96 2.49
C LEU A 94 -3.87 -4.05 3.29
N ASP A 95 -4.44 -2.89 3.62
CA ASP A 95 -5.81 -2.78 4.12
C ASP A 95 -6.81 -2.97 2.97
N VAL A 96 -7.76 -3.88 3.14
CA VAL A 96 -8.74 -4.26 2.11
C VAL A 96 -10.15 -4.09 2.64
N VAL A 97 -11.06 -3.68 1.76
CA VAL A 97 -12.46 -3.39 2.11
C VAL A 97 -13.40 -4.31 1.32
N PRO A 98 -13.56 -5.57 1.73
CA PRO A 98 -14.37 -6.55 0.97
C PRO A 98 -15.87 -6.43 1.24
N ASN A 99 -16.26 -5.75 2.33
CA ASN A 99 -17.63 -5.78 2.83
C ASN A 99 -18.57 -4.82 2.07
N HIS A 100 -18.06 -3.70 1.57
CA HIS A 100 -18.89 -2.62 1.02
C HIS A 100 -18.16 -1.79 -0.04
N MET A 101 -18.94 -0.99 -0.75
CA MET A 101 -18.49 -0.01 -1.73
C MET A 101 -19.11 1.36 -1.42
N GLY A 102 -18.47 2.44 -1.87
CA GLY A 102 -18.99 3.80 -1.82
C GLY A 102 -20.07 4.00 -2.87
N ILE A 103 -21.11 4.76 -2.52
CA ILE A 103 -22.14 5.19 -3.46
C ILE A 103 -21.78 6.62 -3.89
N GLY A 104 -21.49 6.81 -5.17
CA GLY A 104 -21.05 8.07 -5.76
C GLY A 104 -22.17 9.08 -5.96
#